data_AF-A0A956MX00-F1
#
_entry.id   AF-A0A956MX00-F1
#
_cell.length_a   1.000
_cell.length_b   1.000
_cell.length_c   1.000
_cell.angle_alpha   90.00
_cell.angle_beta   90.00
_cell.angle_gamma   90.00
#
_symmetry.space_group_name_H-M   'P 1'
#
loop_
_entity.id
_entity.type
_entity.pdbx_description
1 polymer ?
#
loop_
_entity_poly.entity_id
_entity_poly.type
_entity_poly.pdbx_seq_one_letter_code
_entity_poly.pdbx_strand_id
1 'polypeptide(L)'
;MANDSDSKLNSLINTIKEALQNLVTLEIITAVGQVDFNAPNGPDLDTEKDPKVILTKINLIQGDVKTVYDPEFITGNYRELKDFHKTREEMGHQMIKDNLDALMKLFNLAKDLRSKTDAEA
;
A
#
# COMPACT_ATOMS: atom_id res chain seq x y z
N MET A 1 -31.39 19.03 13.37
CA MET A 1 -30.83 17.67 13.37
C MET A 1 -30.39 17.19 11.97
N ALA A 2 -31.03 17.61 10.87
CA ALA A 2 -30.59 17.30 9.50
C ALA A 2 -29.15 17.76 9.16
N ASN A 3 -28.77 18.99 9.58
CA ASN A 3 -27.47 19.60 9.25
C ASN A 3 -26.20 18.87 9.76
N ASP A 4 -26.33 18.05 10.83
CA ASP A 4 -25.18 17.32 11.41
C ASP A 4 -24.95 15.95 10.77
N SER A 5 -26.00 15.35 10.17
CA SER A 5 -25.88 14.07 9.47
C SER A 5 -25.30 14.27 8.06
N ASP A 6 -25.73 15.33 7.37
CA ASP A 6 -25.19 15.71 6.07
C ASP A 6 -23.71 16.12 6.14
N SER A 7 -23.31 16.80 7.22
CA SER A 7 -21.90 17.19 7.43
C SER A 7 -21.00 15.96 7.64
N LYS A 8 -21.46 14.97 8.42
CA LYS A 8 -20.75 13.71 8.65
C LYS A 8 -20.64 12.85 7.39
N LEU A 9 -21.71 12.78 6.60
CA LEU A 9 -21.71 12.03 5.34
C LEU A 9 -20.75 12.65 4.31
N ASN A 10 -20.74 13.97 4.21
CA ASN A 10 -19.79 14.69 3.36
C ASN A 10 -18.33 14.49 3.81
N SER A 11 -18.09 14.52 5.13
CA SER A 11 -16.77 14.23 5.70
C SER A 11 -16.30 12.82 5.32
N LEU A 12 -17.16 11.81 5.48
CA LEU A 12 -16.85 10.42 5.12
C LEU A 12 -16.51 10.27 3.62
N ILE A 13 -17.32 10.87 2.74
CA ILE A 13 -17.08 10.84 1.29
C ILE A 13 -15.72 11.46 0.94
N ASN A 14 -15.38 12.59 1.58
CA ASN A 14 -14.10 13.26 1.35
C ASN A 14 -12.93 12.41 1.86
N THR A 15 -13.02 11.83 3.05
CA THR A 15 -11.98 10.93 3.60
C THR A 15 -11.74 9.73 2.70
N ILE A 16 -12.79 9.09 2.18
CA ILE A 16 -12.63 7.94 1.25
C ILE A 16 -11.98 8.40 -0.06
N LYS A 17 -12.37 9.57 -0.59
CA LYS A 17 -11.78 10.13 -1.81
C LYS A 17 -10.29 10.42 -1.64
N GLU A 18 -9.89 11.02 -0.52
CA GLU A 18 -8.49 11.28 -0.19
C GLU A 18 -7.69 9.98 -0.04
N ALA A 19 -8.25 8.98 0.64
CA ALA A 19 -7.62 7.66 0.76
C ALA A 19 -7.37 7.01 -0.61
N LEU A 20 -8.36 7.05 -1.50
CA LEU A 20 -8.23 6.55 -2.88
C LEU A 20 -7.19 7.32 -3.70
N GLN A 21 -7.05 8.64 -3.49
CA GLN A 21 -6.05 9.46 -4.18
C GLN A 21 -4.61 9.16 -3.72
N ASN A 22 -4.43 8.72 -2.47
CA ASN A 22 -3.11 8.39 -1.93
C ASN A 22 -2.67 6.95 -2.26
N LEU A 23 -3.57 6.09 -2.75
CA LEU A 23 -3.30 4.73 -3.20
C LEU A 23 -2.76 4.69 -4.64
N VAL A 24 -1.57 5.25 -4.84
CA VAL A 24 -0.95 5.31 -6.19
C VAL A 24 0.14 4.25 -6.35
N THR A 25 0.98 4.06 -5.34
CA THR A 25 2.18 3.23 -5.45
C THR A 25 2.33 2.32 -4.24
N LEU A 26 2.45 1.02 -4.48
CA LEU A 26 2.91 0.05 -3.49
C LEU A 26 4.42 -0.16 -3.67
N GLU A 27 5.17 0.02 -2.59
CA GLU A 27 6.60 -0.25 -2.55
C GLU A 27 6.88 -1.46 -1.66
N ILE A 28 7.65 -2.41 -2.17
CA ILE A 28 8.04 -3.63 -1.47
C ILE A 28 9.55 -3.72 -1.49
N ILE A 29 10.14 -3.86 -0.30
CA ILE A 29 11.59 -3.94 -0.12
C ILE A 29 11.90 -5.26 0.58
N THR A 30 12.84 -6.00 0.03
CA THR A 30 13.53 -7.08 0.76
C THR A 30 14.99 -6.73 0.79
N ALA A 31 15.53 -6.59 1.99
CA ALA A 31 16.91 -6.17 2.20
C ALA A 31 17.64 -7.19 3.09
N VAL A 32 18.91 -7.41 2.77
CA VAL A 32 19.82 -8.26 3.55
C VAL A 32 21.07 -7.45 3.83
N GLY A 33 21.45 -7.35 5.09
CA GLY A 33 22.63 -6.61 5.51
C GLY A 33 22.91 -6.79 6.99
N GLN A 34 23.82 -5.98 7.51
CA GLN A 34 24.12 -5.99 8.94
C GLN A 34 22.98 -5.34 9.71
N VAL A 35 22.87 -5.70 10.99
CA VAL A 35 21.88 -5.13 11.90
C VAL A 35 22.57 -4.05 12.74
N ASP A 36 22.00 -2.85 12.75
CA ASP A 36 22.28 -1.83 13.75
C ASP A 36 21.41 -2.08 14.99
N PHE A 37 22.02 -2.62 16.04
CA PHE A 37 21.35 -2.90 17.31
C PHE A 37 21.02 -1.63 18.13
N ASN A 38 21.57 -0.47 17.75
CA ASN A 38 21.37 0.79 18.46
C ASN A 38 20.39 1.73 17.74
N ALA A 39 19.73 1.26 16.67
CA ALA A 39 18.81 2.09 15.91
C ALA A 39 17.64 2.61 16.79
N PRO A 40 17.10 3.82 16.52
CA PRO A 40 16.16 4.51 17.42
C PRO A 40 14.88 3.73 17.76
N ASN A 41 14.48 2.80 16.90
CA ASN A 41 13.24 2.01 17.03
C ASN A 41 13.51 0.53 17.36
N GLY A 42 14.71 0.21 17.85
CA GLY A 42 15.19 -1.16 18.06
C GLY A 42 16.06 -1.65 16.90
N PRO A 43 16.61 -2.88 16.98
CA PRO A 43 17.51 -3.40 15.96
C PRO A 43 16.93 -3.33 14.55
N ASP A 44 17.63 -2.66 13.65
CA ASP A 44 17.20 -2.44 12.26
C ASP A 44 18.35 -2.68 11.28
N LEU A 45 18.09 -2.63 9.98
CA LEU A 45 19.11 -2.76 8.95
C LEU A 45 20.09 -1.58 9.01
N ASP A 46 21.38 -1.88 9.11
CA ASP A 46 22.45 -0.90 9.01
C ASP A 46 22.63 -0.48 7.54
N THR A 47 21.98 0.63 7.17
CA THR A 47 22.00 1.15 5.79
C THR A 47 23.35 1.72 5.38
N GLU A 48 24.25 2.02 6.33
CA GLU A 48 25.59 2.54 6.02
C GLU A 48 26.53 1.43 5.53
N LYS A 49 26.16 0.16 5.72
CA LYS A 49 26.97 -1.02 5.34
C LYS A 49 26.52 -1.71 4.06
N ASP A 50 26.02 -0.93 3.11
CA ASP A 50 25.68 -1.37 1.74
C ASP A 50 24.84 -2.66 1.70
N PRO A 51 23.62 -2.64 2.29
CA PRO A 51 22.76 -3.80 2.25
C PRO A 51 22.36 -4.15 0.81
N LYS A 52 22.19 -5.45 0.56
CA LYS A 52 21.71 -5.96 -0.73
C LYS A 52 20.19 -5.91 -0.73
N VAL A 53 19.60 -5.37 -1.80
CA VAL A 53 18.16 -5.07 -1.85
C VAL A 53 17.50 -5.63 -3.11
N ILE A 54 16.27 -6.13 -2.94
CA ILE A 54 15.25 -6.22 -3.99
C ILE A 54 14.21 -5.15 -3.70
N LEU A 55 13.94 -4.30 -4.69
CA LEU A 55 12.95 -3.22 -4.60
C LEU A 55 11.94 -3.35 -5.72
N THR A 56 10.67 -3.48 -5.37
CA THR A 56 9.55 -3.45 -6.30
C THR A 56 8.66 -2.27 -6.05
N LYS A 57 8.32 -1.58 -7.14
CA LYS A 57 7.30 -0.53 -7.17
C LYS A 57 6.18 -0.96 -8.08
N ILE A 58 4.96 -0.93 -7.57
CA ILE A 58 3.74 -1.26 -8.30
C ILE A 58 2.89 0.00 -8.34
N ASN A 59 2.64 0.53 -9.53
CA ASN A 59 1.61 1.55 -9.74
C ASN A 59 0.25 0.86 -9.75
N LEU A 60 -0.59 1.18 -8.77
CA LEU A 60 -1.86 0.51 -8.54
C LEU A 60 -2.96 0.97 -9.50
N ILE A 61 -2.79 2.14 -10.13
CA ILE A 61 -3.73 2.70 -11.09
C ILE A 61 -3.38 2.22 -12.51
N GLN A 62 -2.10 2.27 -12.86
CA GLN A 62 -1.61 1.92 -14.21
C GLN A 62 -1.31 0.43 -14.35
N GLY A 63 -1.10 -0.27 -13.24
CA GLY A 63 -0.68 -1.68 -13.23
C GLY A 63 0.80 -1.89 -13.53
N ASP A 64 1.59 -0.81 -13.70
CA ASP A 64 3.01 -0.90 -14.00
C ASP A 64 3.79 -1.46 -12.81
N VAL A 65 4.57 -2.51 -13.05
CA VAL A 65 5.45 -3.13 -12.07
C VAL A 65 6.90 -2.91 -12.49
N LYS A 66 7.71 -2.36 -11.60
CA LYS A 66 9.15 -2.25 -11.78
C LYS A 66 9.88 -2.86 -10.59
N THR A 67 10.67 -3.88 -10.86
CA THR A 67 11.56 -4.51 -9.88
C THR A 67 13.01 -4.25 -10.23
N VAL A 68 13.81 -3.90 -9.22
CA VAL A 68 15.25 -3.77 -9.30
C VAL A 68 15.87 -4.77 -8.32
N TYR A 69 16.90 -5.47 -8.78
CA TYR A 69 17.60 -6.49 -8.01
C TYR A 69 19.06 -6.11 -7.85
N ASP A 70 19.60 -6.33 -6.65
CA ASP A 70 21.03 -6.57 -6.51
C ASP A 70 21.38 -7.94 -7.16
N PRO A 71 22.47 -8.05 -7.94
CA PRO A 71 22.89 -9.30 -8.58
C PRO A 71 23.01 -10.51 -7.64
N GLU A 72 23.31 -10.29 -6.35
CA GLU A 72 23.42 -11.34 -5.34
C GLU A 72 22.11 -12.15 -5.16
N PHE A 73 20.95 -11.58 -5.50
CA PHE A 73 19.66 -12.28 -5.46
C PHE A 73 19.35 -13.12 -6.71
N ILE A 74 20.15 -13.01 -7.77
CA ILE A 74 19.96 -13.78 -9.01
C ILE A 74 20.97 -14.93 -9.10
N THR A 75 22.25 -14.62 -8.87
CA THR A 75 23.35 -15.58 -9.06
C THR A 75 24.09 -15.91 -7.76
N GLY A 76 23.84 -15.18 -6.68
CA GLY A 76 24.56 -15.27 -5.42
C GLY A 76 23.83 -16.05 -4.32
N ASN A 77 24.24 -15.80 -3.08
CA ASN A 77 23.81 -16.55 -1.89
C ASN A 77 22.35 -16.29 -1.49
N TYR A 78 21.69 -15.28 -2.09
CA TYR A 78 20.35 -14.85 -1.71
C TYR A 78 19.27 -15.24 -2.71
N ARG A 79 19.55 -16.21 -3.59
CA ARG A 79 18.64 -16.62 -4.67
C ARG A 79 17.25 -17.05 -4.15
N GLU A 80 17.19 -17.71 -3.00
CA GLU A 80 15.92 -18.14 -2.38
C GLU A 80 15.07 -16.95 -1.92
N LEU A 81 15.70 -15.81 -1.58
CA LEU A 81 14.99 -14.60 -1.17
C LEU A 81 14.28 -13.90 -2.32
N LYS A 82 14.63 -14.22 -3.57
CA LYS A 82 13.88 -13.76 -4.74
C LYS A 82 12.46 -14.32 -4.77
N ASP A 83 12.31 -15.62 -4.52
CA ASP A 83 10.99 -16.28 -4.52
C ASP A 83 10.16 -15.84 -3.31
N PHE A 84 10.82 -15.62 -2.16
CA PHE A 84 10.21 -14.95 -1.03
C PHE A 84 9.69 -13.56 -1.41
N HIS A 85 10.52 -12.70 -2.03
CA HIS A 85 10.11 -11.36 -2.45
C HIS A 85 8.92 -11.40 -3.41
N LYS A 86 8.96 -12.29 -4.41
CA LYS A 86 7.85 -12.48 -5.35
C LYS A 86 6.55 -12.85 -4.63
N THR A 87 6.62 -13.72 -3.63
CA THR A 87 5.46 -14.06 -2.79
C THR A 87 4.92 -12.82 -2.06
N ARG A 88 5.81 -11.95 -1.55
CA ARG A 88 5.42 -10.68 -0.94
C ARG A 88 4.77 -9.72 -1.94
N GLU A 89 5.24 -9.68 -3.19
CA GLU A 89 4.63 -8.91 -4.27
C GLU A 89 3.20 -9.36 -4.56
N GLU A 90 2.99 -10.66 -4.76
CA GLU A 90 1.67 -11.24 -5.03
C GLU A 90 0.70 -10.98 -3.88
N MET A 91 1.14 -11.23 -2.64
CA MET A 91 0.33 -10.95 -1.45
C MET A 91 0.02 -9.46 -1.27
N GLY A 92 1.03 -8.59 -1.41
CA GLY A 92 0.89 -7.15 -1.25
C GLY A 92 -0.05 -6.56 -2.29
N HIS A 93 0.12 -6.96 -3.56
CA HIS A 93 -0.77 -6.55 -4.64
C HIS A 93 -2.23 -6.96 -4.37
N GLN A 94 -2.45 -8.21 -3.96
CA GLN A 94 -3.79 -8.70 -3.64
C GLN A 94 -4.42 -7.95 -2.46
N MET A 95 -3.68 -7.76 -1.36
CA MET A 95 -4.16 -7.00 -0.19
C MET A 95 -4.58 -5.58 -0.57
N ILE A 96 -3.79 -4.90 -1.38
CA ILE A 96 -4.11 -3.54 -1.82
C ILE A 96 -5.34 -3.52 -2.74
N LYS A 97 -5.46 -4.48 -3.65
CA LYS A 97 -6.65 -4.63 -4.49
C LYS A 97 -7.90 -4.83 -3.64
N ASP A 98 -7.84 -5.71 -2.64
CA ASP A 98 -8.97 -5.98 -1.73
C ASP A 98 -9.35 -4.72 -0.93
N ASN A 99 -8.35 -3.94 -0.49
CA ASN A 99 -8.58 -2.67 0.20
C ASN A 99 -9.23 -1.63 -0.73
N LEU A 100 -8.78 -1.52 -1.98
CA LEU A 100 -9.37 -0.62 -2.98
C LEU A 100 -10.82 -1.00 -3.27
N ASP A 101 -11.11 -2.29 -3.43
CA ASP A 101 -12.47 -2.80 -3.63
C ASP A 101 -13.37 -2.49 -2.43
N ALA A 102 -12.86 -2.62 -1.20
CA ALA A 102 -13.59 -2.25 0.00
C ALA A 102 -13.87 -0.74 0.06
N LEU A 103 -12.88 0.10 -0.24
CA LEU A 103 -13.04 1.56 -0.27
C LEU A 103 -14.06 2.00 -1.34
N MET A 104 -14.04 1.41 -2.54
CA MET A 104 -15.04 1.68 -3.58
C MET A 104 -16.45 1.29 -3.14
N LYS A 105 -16.62 0.15 -2.47
CA LYS A 105 -17.92 -0.26 -1.91
C LYS A 105 -18.43 0.73 -0.87
N LEU A 106 -17.56 1.19 0.04
CA LEU A 106 -17.91 2.19 1.04
C LEU A 106 -18.27 3.55 0.40
N PHE A 107 -17.52 3.96 -0.63
CA PHE A 107 -17.81 5.18 -1.38
C PHE A 107 -19.18 5.13 -2.06
N ASN A 108 -19.49 4.04 -2.74
CA ASN A 108 -20.78 3.85 -3.41
C ASN A 108 -21.93 3.83 -2.39
N LEU A 109 -21.78 3.13 -1.27
CA LEU A 109 -22.76 3.14 -0.19
C LEU A 109 -23.02 4.55 0.35
N ALA A 110 -21.96 5.32 0.61
CA ALA A 110 -22.08 6.69 1.09
C ALA A 110 -22.79 7.61 0.07
N LYS A 111 -22.49 7.44 -1.21
CA LYS A 111 -23.15 8.18 -2.30
C LYS A 111 -24.63 7.83 -2.41
N ASP A 112 -24.97 6.55 -2.31
CA ASP A 112 -26.36 6.08 -2.38
C ASP A 112 -27.18 6.62 -1.20
N LEU A 113 -26.62 6.60 0.00
CA LEU A 113 -27.26 7.20 1.19
C LEU A 113 -27.53 8.69 0.98
N ARG A 114 -26.57 9.44 0.45
CA ARG A 114 -26.74 10.86 0.15
C ARG A 114 -27.86 11.11 -0.84
N SER A 115 -27.90 10.34 -1.94
CA SER A 115 -28.94 10.50 -2.96
C SER A 115 -30.35 10.26 -2.43
N LYS A 116 -30.50 9.38 -1.43
CA LYS A 116 -31.78 9.13 -0.76
C LYS A 116 -32.16 10.27 0.17
N THR A 117 -31.20 10.79 0.94
CA THR A 117 -31.42 11.98 1.80
C THR A 117 -31.84 13.20 0.97
N ASP A 118 -31.20 13.42 -0.18
CA ASP A 118 -31.53 14.53 -1.10
C ASP A 118 -32.93 14.37 -1.75
N ALA A 119 -33.44 13.14 -1.88
CA ALA A 119 -34.76 12.86 -2.47
C ALA A 119 -35.92 12.94 -1.45
N GLU A 120 -35.62 12.90 -0.16
CA GLU A 120 -36.59 12.96 0.95
C GLU A 120 -36.69 14.37 1.58
N ALA A 121 -35.78 15.28 1.22
CA ALA A 121 -35.73 16.68 1.64
C ALA A 121 -36.50 17.63 0.71
#